data_AF-A0A0A3I603-F1
#
_entry.id   AF-A0A0A3I603-F1
#
_cell.length_a   1.000
_cell.length_b   1.000
_cell.length_c   1.000
_cell.angle_alpha   90.00
_cell.angle_beta   90.00
_cell.angle_gamma   90.00
#
_symmetry.space_group_name_H-M   'P 1'
#
loop_
_entity.id
_entity.type
_entity.pdbx_description
1 polymer ?
#
loop_
_entity_poly.entity_id
_entity_poly.type
_entity_poly.pdbx_seq_one_letter_code
_entity_poly.pdbx_strand_id
1 'polypeptide(L)' 'MIMNKETLALLDLEDTIATLQNRMIDIGLTKGLTHPDTVKCSQELDIVLNHFQQLYSKRNACVGMN' A
#
# COMPACT_ATOMS: atom_id res chain seq x y z
N MET A 1 -25.52 -5.25 5.51
CA MET A 1 -24.32 -4.99 6.32
C MET A 1 -23.78 -3.65 5.86
N ILE A 2 -23.85 -2.59 6.67
CA ILE A 2 -23.35 -1.26 6.27
C ILE A 2 -21.83 -1.29 6.49
N MET A 3 -21.06 -1.57 5.44
CA MET A 3 -19.61 -1.44 5.48
C MET A 3 -19.27 0.05 5.46
N ASN A 4 -18.50 0.52 6.45
CA ASN A 4 -18.14 1.93 6.52
C ASN A 4 -17.19 2.29 5.35
N LYS A 5 -17.27 3.53 4.87
CA LYS A 5 -16.48 4.02 3.71
C LYS A 5 -14.97 3.95 3.96
N GLU A 6 -14.53 4.06 5.21
CA GLU A 6 -13.12 4.05 5.60
C GLU A 6 -12.52 2.63 5.58
N THR A 7 -13.33 1.61 5.85
CA THR A 7 -12.95 0.19 5.81
C THR A 7 -12.81 -0.26 4.37
N LEU A 8 -13.69 0.20 3.49
CA LEU A 8 -13.59 -0.04 2.05
C LEU A 8 -12.32 0.57 1.48
N ALA A 9 -12.03 1.82 1.81
CA ALA A 9 -10.80 2.49 1.38
C ALA A 9 -9.52 1.80 1.88
N LEU A 10 -9.55 1.20 3.08
CA LEU A 10 -8.42 0.45 3.62
C LEU A 10 -8.20 -0.87 2.85
N LEU A 11 -9.28 -1.61 2.55
CA LEU A 11 -9.23 -2.84 1.75
C LEU A 11 -8.72 -2.57 0.33
N ASP A 12 -9.19 -1.51 -0.32
CA ASP A 12 -8.73 -1.12 -1.66
C ASP A 12 -7.21 -0.84 -1.67
N LEU A 13 -6.68 -0.27 -0.58
CA LEU A 13 -5.25 -0.02 -0.43
C LEU A 13 -4.46 -1.30 -0.17
N GLU A 14 -4.99 -2.23 0.62
CA GLU A 14 -4.38 -3.55 0.83
C GLU A 14 -4.24 -4.32 -0.48
N ASP A 15 -5.30 -4.34 -1.30
CA ASP A 15 -5.28 -4.98 -2.62
C ASP A 15 -4.28 -4.30 -3.57
N THR A 16 -4.20 -2.96 -3.52
CA THR A 16 -3.23 -2.19 -4.31
C THR A 16 -1.80 -2.48 -3.89
N ILE A 17 -1.53 -2.57 -2.57
CA ILE A 17 -0.22 -2.93 -2.01
C ILE A 17 0.19 -4.31 -2.49
N ALA A 18 -0.71 -5.32 -2.38
CA ALA A 18 -0.43 -6.68 -2.82
C ALA A 18 -0.13 -6.75 -4.32
N THR A 19 -0.88 -6.00 -5.14
CA THR A 19 -0.66 -5.92 -6.59
C THR A 19 0.72 -5.32 -6.91
N LEU A 20 1.09 -4.21 -6.25
CA LEU A 20 2.38 -3.56 -6.46
C LEU A 20 3.56 -4.40 -5.97
N GLN A 21 3.40 -5.14 -4.86
CA GLN A 21 4.41 -6.08 -4.38
C GLN A 21 4.66 -7.20 -5.39
N ASN A 22 3.61 -7.83 -5.90
CA ASN A 22 3.75 -8.87 -6.93
C ASN A 22 4.42 -8.34 -8.19
N ARG A 23 4.04 -7.14 -8.64
CA ARG A 23 4.67 -6.47 -9.78
C ARG A 23 6.14 -6.17 -9.53
N MET A 24 6.50 -5.67 -8.35
CA MET A 24 7.89 -5.38 -8.00
C MET A 24 8.75 -6.64 -7.95
N ILE A 25 8.20 -7.76 -7.44
CA ILE A 25 8.87 -9.07 -7.44
C ILE A 25 9.09 -9.54 -8.87
N ASP A 26 8.08 -9.51 -9.71
CA ASP A 26 8.19 -9.94 -11.12
C ASP A 26 9.24 -9.11 -11.89
N ILE A 27 9.19 -7.78 -11.78
CA ILE A 27 10.17 -6.90 -12.43
C ILE A 27 11.56 -7.09 -11.82
N GLY A 28 11.67 -7.26 -10.50
CA GLY A 28 12.93 -7.51 -9.81
C GLY A 28 13.59 -8.83 -10.21
N LEU A 29 12.79 -9.88 -10.43
CA LEU A 29 13.27 -11.18 -10.90
C LEU A 29 13.64 -11.16 -12.39
N THR A 30 12.90 -10.42 -13.22
CA THR A 30 13.11 -10.40 -14.69
C THR A 30 14.16 -9.38 -15.14
N LYS A 31 14.26 -8.23 -14.47
CA LYS A 31 15.11 -7.10 -14.88
C LYS A 31 16.16 -6.71 -13.84
N GLY A 32 16.04 -7.20 -12.61
CA GLY A 32 16.92 -6.87 -11.49
C GLY A 32 16.39 -5.73 -10.62
N LEU A 33 16.89 -5.66 -9.38
CA LEU A 33 16.42 -4.70 -8.37
C LEU A 33 16.82 -3.25 -8.66
N THR A 34 17.91 -3.04 -9.40
CA THR A 34 18.40 -1.70 -9.78
C THR A 34 17.81 -1.20 -11.09
N HIS A 35 16.98 -2.00 -11.76
CA HIS A 35 16.34 -1.59 -13.00
C HIS A 35 15.41 -0.39 -12.74
N PRO A 36 15.37 0.63 -13.62
CA PRO A 36 14.51 1.81 -13.45
C PRO A 36 13.04 1.45 -13.18
N ASP A 37 12.53 0.42 -13.84
CA ASP A 37 11.15 -0.06 -13.62
C ASP A 37 10.93 -0.64 -12.22
N THR A 38 11.91 -1.34 -11.65
CA THR A 38 11.82 -1.89 -10.29
C THR A 38 11.85 -0.76 -9.27
N VAL A 39 12.73 0.23 -9.48
CA VAL A 39 12.84 1.43 -8.63
C VAL A 39 11.56 2.28 -8.72
N LYS A 40 10.97 2.42 -9.91
CA LYS A 40 9.70 3.11 -10.08
C LYS A 40 8.57 2.37 -9.36
N CYS A 41 8.53 1.04 -9.48
CA CYS A 41 7.55 0.22 -8.77
C CYS A 41 7.70 0.33 -7.25
N SER A 42 8.94 0.42 -6.72
CA SER A 42 9.16 0.61 -5.28
C SER A 42 8.72 1.99 -4.80
N GLN A 43 8.90 3.04 -5.61
CA GLN A 43 8.40 4.39 -5.30
C GLN A 43 6.87 4.44 -5.31
N GLU A 44 6.22 3.80 -6.28
CA GLU A 44 4.76 3.65 -6.32
C GLU A 44 4.25 2.93 -5.07
N LEU A 45 4.91 1.84 -4.67
CA LEU A 45 4.57 1.08 -3.47
C LEU A 45 4.74 1.91 -2.18
N ASP A 46 5.81 2.69 -2.07
CA ASP A 46 6.06 3.55 -0.91
C ASP A 46 4.95 4.60 -0.71
N ILE A 47 4.48 5.23 -1.80
CA ILE A 47 3.37 6.20 -1.76
C ILE A 47 2.09 5.55 -1.21
N VAL A 48 1.76 4.35 -1.70
CA VAL A 48 0.54 3.63 -1.27
C VAL A 48 0.67 3.18 0.19
N LEU A 49 1.83 2.68 0.61
CA LEU A 49 2.10 2.32 2.01
C LEU A 49 1.97 3.53 2.95
N ASN A 50 2.51 4.69 2.55
CA ASN A 50 2.37 5.93 3.30
C ASN A 50 0.91 6.34 3.43
N HIS A 51 0.10 6.20 2.37
CA HIS A 51 -1.33 6.51 2.42
C HIS A 51 -2.11 5.54 3.32
N PHE A 52 -1.81 4.25 3.23
CA PHE A 52 -2.36 3.22 4.11
C PHE A 52 -2.03 3.53 5.58
N GLN A 53 -0.77 3.84 5.88
CA GLN A 53 -0.34 4.18 7.24
C GLN A 53 -1.04 5.44 7.77
N GLN A 54 -1.25 6.47 6.94
CA GLN A 54 -1.98 7.67 7.34
C GLN A 54 -3.44 7.36 7.67
N LEU A 55 -4.12 6.56 6.84
CA LEU A 55 -5.51 6.17 7.09
C LEU A 55 -5.64 5.26 8.30
N TYR A 56 -4.74 4.30 8.47
CA TYR A 56 -4.67 3.44 9.64
C TYR A 56 -4.42 4.25 10.92
N SER A 57 -3.49 5.20 10.86
CA SER A 57 -3.21 6.13 11.96
C SER A 57 -4.41 7.02 12.28
N LYS A 58 -5.12 7.52 11.26
CA LYS A 58 -6.34 8.33 11.45
C LYS A 58 -7.46 7.52 12.11
N ARG A 59 -7.65 6.27 11.68
CA ARG A 59 -8.59 5.34 12.30
C ARG A 59 -8.24 5.10 13.77
N ASN A 60 -6.95 4.94 14.07
CA ASN A 60 -6.48 4.66 15.43
C ASN A 60 -6.40 5.91 16.31
N ALA A 61 -6.18 7.11 15.76
CA ALA A 61 -6.15 8.36 16.52
C ALA A 61 -7.53 8.77 17.07
N CYS A 62 -8.62 8.30 16.45
CA CYS A 62 -9.98 8.43 17.01
C CYS A 62 -10.27 7.42 18.15
N VAL A 63 -9.44 6.39 18.32
CA VAL A 63 -9.48 5.46 19.45
C VAL A 63 -8.36 5.91 20.39
N GLY A 64 -8.66 6.88 21.25
CA GLY A 64 -7.68 7.52 22.14
C GLY A 64 -6.71 6.51 22.76
N MET A 65 -5.41 6.83 22.67
CA MET A 65 -4.36 6.13 23.41
C MET A 65 -4.74 6.11 24.89
N ASN A 66 -5.04 4.93 25.42
CA ASN A 66 -5.08 4.61 26.84
C ASN A 66 -3.96 3.61 27.13
#